data_AF-A0A430RVE7-F1
#
_entry.id   AF-A0A430RVE7-F1
#
_cell.length_a   1.000
_cell.length_b   1.000
_cell.length_c   1.000
_cell.angle_alpha   90.00
_cell.angle_beta   90.00
_cell.angle_gamma   90.00
#
_symmetry.space_group_name_H-M   'P 1'
#
loop_
_entity.id
_entity.type
_entity.pdbx_description
1 polymer ?
#
loop_
_entity_poly.entity_id
_entity_poly.type
_entity_poly.pdbx_seq_one_letter_code
_entity_poly.pdbx_strand_id
1 'polypeptide(L)'
;MTVGVSRVSWVFLGLALWVALFGLGLYSLIARPPRLSAPLPPAAPPRGTLYAQDGTPLAISLKEGRYYPLGKSASQLLGFGERGTG
;
A
#
# COMPACT_ATOMS: atom_id res chain seq x y z
N MET A 1 24.89 -54.98 20.87
CA MET A 1 23.99 -53.92 21.37
C MET A 1 24.76 -52.60 21.46
N THR A 2 24.93 -51.85 20.37
CA THR A 2 25.70 -50.57 20.38
C THR A 2 25.22 -49.53 19.35
N VAL A 3 24.54 -49.95 18.29
CA VAL A 3 24.05 -49.06 17.22
C VAL A 3 22.96 -48.08 17.72
N GLY A 4 22.14 -48.50 18.70
CA GLY A 4 21.09 -47.66 19.28
C GLY A 4 21.64 -46.46 20.06
N VAL A 5 22.64 -46.68 20.92
CA VAL A 5 23.26 -45.63 21.76
C VAL A 5 23.93 -44.54 20.91
N SER A 6 24.55 -44.92 19.79
CA SER A 6 25.19 -43.97 18.87
C SER A 6 24.18 -43.05 18.16
N ARG A 7 22.96 -43.53 17.89
CA ARG A 7 21.92 -42.75 17.21
C ARG A 7 21.15 -41.81 18.15
N VAL A 8 21.14 -42.11 19.45
CA VAL A 8 20.47 -41.29 20.46
C VAL A 8 21.04 -39.87 20.49
N SER A 9 22.37 -39.72 20.38
CA SER A 9 23.01 -38.40 20.31
C SER A 9 22.55 -37.58 19.11
N TRP A 10 22.33 -38.22 17.96
CA TRP A 10 21.81 -37.56 16.76
C TRP A 10 20.36 -37.11 16.92
N VAL A 11 19.54 -37.89 17.63
CA VAL A 11 18.16 -37.51 17.95
C VAL A 11 18.14 -36.29 18.87
N PHE A 12 18.97 -36.28 19.92
CA PHE A 12 19.06 -35.12 20.81
C PHE A 12 19.64 -33.89 20.12
N LEU A 13 20.62 -34.05 19.24
CA LEU A 13 21.16 -32.96 18.43
C LEU A 13 20.07 -32.39 17.51
N GLY A 14 19.31 -33.27 16.84
CA GLY A 14 18.19 -32.87 15.99
C GLY A 14 17.09 -32.15 16.78
N LEU A 15 16.75 -32.64 17.96
CA LEU A 15 15.77 -32.00 18.86
C LEU A 15 16.28 -30.63 19.32
N ALA A 16 17.55 -30.52 19.73
CA ALA A 16 18.14 -29.26 20.16
C ALA A 16 18.15 -28.23 19.02
N LEU A 17 18.53 -28.65 17.81
CA LEU A 17 18.50 -27.80 16.62
C LEU A 17 17.07 -27.36 16.31
N TRP A 18 16.10 -28.27 16.38
CA TRP A 18 14.69 -27.97 16.17
C TRP A 18 14.18 -26.94 17.17
N VAL A 19 14.46 -27.13 18.47
CA VAL A 19 14.07 -26.18 19.53
C VAL A 19 14.71 -24.81 19.30
N ALA A 20 15.98 -24.76 18.89
CA ALA A 20 16.67 -23.52 18.59
C ALA A 20 16.03 -22.77 17.40
N LEU A 21 15.74 -23.48 16.30
CA LEU A 21 15.09 -22.91 15.12
C LEU A 21 13.65 -22.46 15.42
N PHE A 22 12.92 -23.25 16.21
CA PHE A 22 11.57 -22.90 16.64
C PHE A 22 11.58 -21.64 17.52
N GLY A 23 12.48 -21.57 18.50
CA GLY A 23 12.66 -20.39 19.35
C GLY A 23 13.08 -19.16 18.56
N LEU A 24 13.95 -19.31 17.56
CA LEU A 24 14.33 -18.24 16.64
C LEU A 24 13.12 -17.74 15.82
N GLY A 25 12.29 -18.65 15.33
CA GLY A 25 11.06 -18.32 14.62
C GLY A 25 10.10 -17.53 15.51
N LEU A 26 9.86 -17.99 16.74
CA LEU A 26 9.01 -17.30 17.70
C LEU A 26 9.55 -15.92 18.07
N TYR A 27 10.86 -15.82 18.35
CA TYR A 27 11.53 -14.56 18.63
C TYR A 27 11.40 -13.59 17.45
N SER A 28 11.54 -14.07 16.21
CA SER A 28 11.39 -13.23 15.02
C SER A 28 9.99 -12.65 14.88
N LEU A 29 8.95 -13.43 15.23
CA LEU A 29 7.57 -12.99 15.18
C LEU A 29 7.26 -11.93 16.25
N ILE A 30 7.82 -12.10 17.45
CA ILE A 30 7.68 -11.12 18.55
C ILE A 30 8.46 -9.84 18.26
N ALA A 31 9.71 -9.97 17.80
CA ALA A 31 10.59 -8.84 17.54
C ALA A 31 10.17 -8.05 16.28
N ARG A 32 9.52 -8.71 15.32
CA ARG A 32 9.06 -8.12 14.06
C ARG A 32 7.61 -8.56 13.80
N PRO A 33 6.65 -8.03 14.56
CA PRO A 33 5.26 -8.37 14.36
C PRO A 33 4.85 -7.99 12.93
N PRO A 34 4.05 -8.83 12.23
CA PRO A 34 3.55 -8.49 10.92
C PRO A 34 2.78 -7.18 11.02
N ARG A 35 3.23 -6.17 10.28
CA ARG A 35 2.52 -4.90 10.22
C ARG A 35 1.21 -5.15 9.47
N LEU A 36 0.09 -4.95 10.15
CA LEU A 36 -1.19 -4.81 9.48
C LEU A 36 -1.06 -3.58 8.56
N SER A 37 -1.24 -3.78 7.26
CA SER A 37 -1.29 -2.68 6.31
C SER A 37 -2.35 -1.70 6.80
N ALA A 38 -1.99 -0.42 6.91
CA ALA A 38 -2.95 0.61 7.25
C ALA A 38 -4.10 0.56 6.23
N PRO A 39 -5.36 0.75 6.67
CA PRO A 39 -6.48 0.92 5.75
C PRO A 39 -6.12 2.01 4.73
N LEU A 40 -6.46 1.79 3.46
CA LEU A 40 -6.28 2.83 2.45
C LEU A 40 -7.01 4.11 2.92
N PRO A 41 -6.41 5.29 2.72
CA PRO A 41 -7.12 6.55 2.97
C PRO A 41 -8.46 6.54 2.23
N PRO A 42 -9.54 7.06 2.82
CA PRO A 42 -10.80 7.20 2.11
C PRO A 42 -10.59 8.02 0.84
N ALA A 43 -11.25 7.60 -0.25
CA ALA A 43 -11.20 8.32 -1.51
C ALA A 43 -11.64 9.78 -1.27
N ALA A 44 -10.86 10.73 -1.78
CA ALA A 44 -11.22 12.13 -1.69
C ALA A 44 -12.58 12.36 -2.36
N PRO A 45 -13.45 13.23 -1.79
CA PRO A 45 -14.73 13.53 -2.40
C PRO A 45 -14.51 14.08 -3.82
N PRO A 46 -15.44 13.81 -4.76
CA PRO A 46 -15.35 14.34 -6.11
C PRO A 46 -15.30 15.87 -6.04
N ARG A 47 -14.35 16.46 -6.76
CA ARG A 47 -14.23 17.93 -6.83
C ARG A 47 -15.48 18.52 -7.46
N GLY A 48 -15.90 19.69 -6.97
CA GLY A 48 -17.02 20.43 -7.55
C GLY A 48 -16.76 20.89 -8.99
N THR A 49 -17.84 21.20 -9.69
CA THR A 49 -17.83 21.81 -11.03
C THR A 49 -17.64 23.33 -10.92
N LEU A 50 -16.91 23.91 -11.86
CA LEU A 50 -16.69 25.35 -11.97
C LEU A 50 -17.36 25.87 -13.23
N TYR A 51 -18.13 26.94 -13.08
CA TYR A 51 -18.80 27.64 -14.17
C TYR A 51 -18.41 29.11 -14.15
N ALA A 52 -18.34 29.71 -15.33
CA ALA A 52 -18.32 31.15 -15.47
C ALA A 52 -19.70 31.73 -15.16
N GLN A 53 -19.77 33.05 -15.01
CA GLN A 53 -21.01 33.76 -14.68
C GLN A 53 -22.11 33.56 -15.72
N ASP A 54 -21.73 33.36 -16.98
CA ASP A 54 -22.62 33.07 -18.12
C ASP A 54 -23.09 31.60 -18.18
N GLY A 55 -22.63 30.76 -17.24
CA GLY A 55 -22.92 29.32 -17.21
C GLY A 55 -21.97 28.47 -18.05
N THR A 56 -20.95 29.05 -18.69
CA THR A 56 -19.95 28.28 -19.46
C THR A 56 -19.15 27.37 -18.51
N PRO A 57 -19.06 26.05 -18.77
CA PRO A 57 -18.33 25.14 -17.92
C PRO A 57 -16.81 25.34 -18.05
N LEU A 58 -16.16 25.69 -16.93
CA LEU A 58 -14.71 25.88 -16.85
C LEU A 58 -13.98 24.60 -16.43
N ALA A 59 -14.55 23.85 -15.47
CA ALA A 59 -14.01 22.56 -15.05
C ALA A 59 -15.13 21.62 -14.57
N ILE A 60 -15.14 20.38 -15.06
CA ILE A 60 -16.14 19.37 -14.74
C ILE A 60 -15.45 18.11 -14.20
N SER A 61 -15.94 17.56 -13.10
CA SER A 61 -15.50 16.25 -12.60
C SER A 61 -16.53 15.19 -12.97
N LEU A 62 -16.13 14.27 -13.84
CA LEU A 62 -16.90 13.08 -14.21
C LEU A 62 -16.32 11.85 -13.49
N LYS A 63 -16.99 10.70 -13.61
CA LYS A 63 -16.51 9.43 -13.03
C LYS A 63 -15.13 9.03 -13.54
N GLU A 64 -14.82 9.36 -14.78
CA GLU A 64 -13.56 9.01 -15.46
C GLU A 64 -12.40 9.97 -15.12
N GLY A 65 -12.68 11.17 -14.62
CA GLY A 65 -11.64 12.16 -14.35
C GLY A 65 -12.14 13.60 -14.40
N ARG A 66 -11.19 14.55 -14.42
CA ARG A 66 -11.47 15.97 -14.50
C ARG A 66 -11.25 16.49 -15.91
N TYR A 67 -12.21 17.27 -16.39
CA TYR A 67 -12.27 17.79 -17.75
C TYR A 67 -12.25 19.31 -17.73
N TYR A 68 -11.52 19.88 -18.68
CA TYR A 68 -11.34 21.31 -18.86
C TYR A 68 -11.79 21.71 -20.28
N PRO A 69 -13.08 21.99 -20.50
CA PRO A 69 -13.65 22.17 -21.85
C PRO A 69 -12.98 23.28 -22.66
N LEU A 70 -12.51 24.33 -21.98
CA LEU A 70 -11.83 25.47 -22.60
C LEU A 70 -10.30 25.28 -22.75
N GLY A 71 -9.76 24.16 -22.23
CA GLY A 71 -8.34 23.83 -22.34
C GLY A 71 -7.42 24.97 -21.92
N LYS A 72 -6.50 25.36 -22.81
CA LYS A 72 -5.48 26.38 -22.51
C LYS A 72 -6.06 27.78 -22.29
N SER A 73 -7.18 28.14 -22.92
CA SER A 73 -7.69 29.52 -22.88
C SER A 73 -8.14 29.96 -21.47
N ALA A 74 -8.62 29.02 -20.65
CA ALA A 74 -9.03 29.28 -19.27
C ALA A 74 -7.98 28.90 -18.22
N SER A 75 -6.81 28.40 -18.63
CA SER A 75 -5.79 27.85 -17.73
C SER A 75 -5.25 28.85 -16.71
N GLN A 76 -5.12 30.12 -17.10
CA GLN A 76 -4.67 31.20 -16.21
C GLN A 76 -5.68 31.53 -15.10
N LEU A 77 -6.98 31.36 -15.37
CA LEU A 77 -8.06 31.59 -14.40
C LEU A 77 -8.27 30.39 -13.47
N LEU A 78 -8.14 29.18 -14.01
CA LEU A 78 -8.33 27.92 -13.26
C LEU A 78 -7.13 27.54 -12.39
N GLY A 79 -5.95 28.07 -12.70
CA GLY A 79 -4.70 27.70 -12.05
C GLY A 79 -4.10 26.39 -12.58
N PHE A 80 -2.80 26.22 -12.38
CA PHE A 80 -2.05 25.03 -12.82
C PHE A 80 -2.09 23.96 -11.71
N GLY A 81 -3.18 23.21 -11.64
CA GLY A 81 -3.39 22.19 -10.60
C GLY A 81 -3.04 20.75 -11.00
N GLU A 82 -3.03 20.46 -12.30
CA GLU A 82 -2.85 19.09 -12.79
C GLU A 82 -1.80 19.10 -13.89
N ARG A 83 -0.64 18.47 -13.63
CA ARG A 83 0.25 18.03 -14.70
C ARG A 83 -0.60 17.11 -15.58
N GLY A 84 -1.01 17.61 -16.74
CA GLY A 84 -1.56 16.77 -17.79
C GLY A 84 -0.53 15.70 -18.07
N THR A 85 -0.81 14.46 -17.69
CA THR A 85 -0.18 13.31 -18.30
C THR A 85 -0.71 13.29 -19.72
N GLY A 86 0.02 13.97 -20.61
CA GLY A 86 -0.04 13.70 -22.04
C GLY A 86 0.50 12.32 -22.34
#